data_AF-A0A952QLF1-F1
#
_entry.id   AF-A0A952QLF1-F1
#
_cell.length_a   1.000
_cell.length_b   1.000
_cell.length_c   1.000
_cell.angle_alpha   90.00
_cell.angle_beta   90.00
_cell.angle_gamma   90.00
#
_symmetry.space_group_name_H-M   'P 1'
#
loop_
_entity.id
_entity.type
_entity.pdbx_description
1 polymer ?
#
loop_
_entity_poly.entity_id
_entity_poly.type
_entity_poly.pdbx_seq_one_letter_code
_entity_poly.pdbx_strand_id
1 'polypeptide(L)'
;MRKLSFLCSLALIAGLTVLLGRPLIGQPVVNYEPFVPTPEYRAIQDMINDGKPDTARAAFLALADKYPGTTLSGVCLNQAALWSERGEAQAIYERMRSSFPNSRFEIYARHSLLDLQYGPNAAVWRAAADQLAQSYGGPSLQTILAGDHLNTMSEQIWALPQEYQMGLYSLYSEMCGSLSFTGGRYQEALPMAQFMRQTFWKFETRSDQMAWEMELIWMRANGVKPSEYKHVSVNPTIRLRPRKNGVFGPRPRFTLELSTGPLPLNQVSLSQSRILLDGLDFKPSMKLRSYADLRPKKKKDSNKPFEVLRLSGRPAQPLSPGSHTLSLVIVVSGYSGTGPGKTTLDFPFRVTGPRDDDDDDCDDDRWDRDW
;
A
#
# COMPACT_ATOMS: atom_id res chain seq x y z
N MET A 1 47.90 14.33 29.18
CA MET A 1 47.59 13.62 27.92
C MET A 1 46.68 12.41 28.17
N ARG A 2 45.39 12.61 28.48
CA ARG A 2 44.37 11.55 28.61
C ARG A 2 42.96 12.13 28.42
N LYS A 3 42.59 12.55 27.20
CA LYS A 3 41.20 12.96 26.84
C LYS A 3 40.87 12.77 25.35
N LEU A 4 41.47 11.79 24.67
CA LEU A 4 41.18 11.54 23.23
C LEU A 4 40.71 10.12 22.90
N SER A 5 40.61 9.22 23.87
CA SER A 5 40.32 7.79 23.63
C SER A 5 38.87 7.37 23.86
N PHE A 6 38.00 8.26 24.35
CA PHE A 6 36.62 7.90 24.71
C PHE A 6 35.57 8.20 23.62
N LEU A 7 35.90 9.08 22.66
CA LEU A 7 34.99 9.46 21.58
C LEU A 7 34.99 8.47 20.40
N CYS A 8 36.09 7.76 20.15
CA CYS A 8 36.12 6.70 19.12
C CYS A 8 35.35 5.43 19.53
N SER A 9 35.27 5.14 20.83
CA SER A 9 34.60 3.91 21.32
C SER A 9 33.07 4.00 21.27
N LEU A 10 32.49 5.20 21.48
CA LEU A 10 31.04 5.40 21.31
C LEU A 10 30.62 5.42 19.82
N ALA A 11 31.46 5.96 18.93
CA ALA A 11 31.23 5.90 17.49
C ALA A 11 31.33 4.47 16.94
N LEU A 12 32.21 3.63 17.51
CA LEU A 12 32.30 2.22 17.14
C LEU A 12 31.09 1.40 17.63
N ILE A 13 30.54 1.70 18.81
CA ILE A 13 29.35 1.00 19.34
C ILE A 13 28.09 1.43 18.58
N ALA A 14 27.95 2.71 18.22
CA ALA A 14 26.87 3.19 17.36
C ALA A 14 26.99 2.65 15.91
N GLY A 15 28.22 2.45 15.42
CA GLY A 15 28.48 1.79 14.13
C GLY A 15 28.23 0.28 14.14
N LEU A 16 28.45 -0.40 15.28
CA LEU A 16 28.20 -1.84 15.41
C LEU A 16 26.71 -2.19 15.57
N THR A 17 25.89 -1.34 16.19
CA THR A 17 24.44 -1.57 16.24
C THR A 17 23.76 -1.39 14.88
N VAL A 18 24.34 -0.61 13.97
CA VAL A 18 23.87 -0.51 12.57
C VAL A 18 24.21 -1.77 11.75
N LEU A 19 25.21 -2.55 12.16
CA LEU A 19 25.58 -3.81 11.50
C LEU A 19 24.72 -5.01 11.88
N LEU A 20 23.98 -4.97 12.99
CA LEU A 20 23.06 -6.02 13.42
C LEU A 20 21.65 -5.92 12.79
N GLY A 21 21.43 -4.93 11.91
CA GLY A 21 20.14 -4.70 11.25
C GLY A 21 20.13 -4.95 9.75
N ARG A 22 21.22 -5.48 9.16
CA ARG A 22 21.19 -5.92 7.77
C ARG A 22 20.40 -7.23 7.69
N PRO A 23 19.43 -7.38 6.76
CA PRO A 23 18.85 -8.70 6.49
C PRO A 23 20.01 -9.66 6.25
N LEU A 24 19.97 -10.81 6.92
CA LEU A 24 20.96 -11.87 6.72
C LEU A 24 20.91 -12.24 5.23
N ILE A 25 21.86 -11.70 4.47
CA ILE A 25 21.97 -11.91 3.03
C ILE A 25 22.04 -13.43 2.81
N GLY A 26 20.98 -14.00 2.24
CA GLY A 26 20.91 -15.42 1.88
C GLY A 26 19.88 -16.28 2.61
N GLN A 27 19.12 -15.77 3.59
CA GLN A 27 17.98 -16.52 4.11
C GLN A 27 16.73 -16.33 3.24
N PRO A 28 15.98 -17.41 2.92
CA PRO A 28 14.78 -17.30 2.10
C PRO A 28 13.71 -16.51 2.84
N VAL A 29 13.00 -15.64 2.10
CA VAL A 29 11.77 -15.01 2.61
C VAL A 29 10.70 -16.08 2.72
N VAL A 30 10.13 -16.23 3.91
CA VAL A 30 9.05 -17.18 4.18
C VAL A 30 7.72 -16.50 3.85
N ASN A 31 7.00 -16.99 2.86
CA ASN A 31 5.66 -16.48 2.53
C ASN A 31 4.62 -17.04 3.52
N TYR A 32 3.96 -16.16 4.24
CA TYR A 32 2.92 -16.51 5.20
C TYR A 32 1.54 -16.36 4.57
N GLU A 33 0.70 -17.39 4.71
CA GLU A 33 -0.68 -17.38 4.21
C GLU A 33 -1.46 -16.16 4.70
N PRO A 34 -2.49 -15.70 3.96
CA PRO A 34 -3.40 -14.66 4.44
C PRO A 34 -3.99 -15.02 5.80
N PHE A 35 -4.13 -14.02 6.68
CA PHE A 35 -4.73 -14.26 7.99
C PHE A 35 -6.22 -14.54 7.86
N VAL A 36 -6.65 -15.69 8.39
CA VAL A 36 -8.06 -16.06 8.55
C VAL A 36 -8.34 -16.20 10.04
N PRO A 37 -9.21 -15.36 10.64
CA PRO A 37 -9.48 -15.41 12.08
C PRO A 37 -10.23 -16.69 12.45
N THR A 38 -9.57 -17.54 13.25
CA THR A 38 -10.15 -18.78 13.78
C THR A 38 -11.20 -18.50 14.86
N PRO A 39 -12.07 -19.47 15.21
CA PRO A 39 -13.00 -19.33 16.32
C PRO A 39 -12.31 -18.98 17.64
N GLU A 40 -11.14 -19.57 17.93
CA GLU A 40 -10.35 -19.27 19.13
C GLU A 40 -9.85 -17.83 19.11
N TYR A 41 -9.33 -17.36 17.98
CA TYR A 41 -8.90 -15.97 17.85
C TYR A 41 -10.05 -14.99 18.12
N ARG A 42 -11.24 -15.27 17.58
CA ARG A 42 -12.44 -14.44 17.79
C ARG A 42 -12.88 -14.44 19.25
N ALA A 43 -12.89 -15.60 19.90
CA ALA A 43 -13.22 -15.69 21.32
C ALA A 43 -12.26 -14.85 22.20
N ILE A 44 -10.97 -14.77 21.84
CA ILE A 44 -10.01 -13.90 22.54
C ILE A 44 -10.30 -12.42 22.27
N GLN A 45 -10.68 -12.05 21.04
CA GLN A 45 -11.11 -10.68 20.72
C GLN A 45 -12.35 -10.26 21.52
N ASP A 46 -13.30 -11.18 21.74
CA ASP A 46 -14.48 -10.91 22.58
C ASP A 46 -14.07 -10.60 24.03
N MET A 47 -13.01 -11.22 24.56
CA MET A 47 -12.48 -10.89 25.89
C MET A 47 -12.00 -9.44 26.00
N ILE A 48 -11.40 -8.88 24.93
CA ILE A 48 -11.02 -7.47 24.89
C ILE A 48 -12.27 -6.59 24.98
N ASN A 49 -13.28 -6.90 24.17
CA ASN A 49 -14.54 -6.15 24.13
C ASN A 49 -15.28 -6.20 25.47
N ASP A 50 -15.14 -7.30 26.21
CA ASP A 50 -15.66 -7.48 27.57
C ASP A 50 -14.83 -6.78 28.66
N GLY A 51 -13.79 -6.02 28.30
CA GLY A 51 -12.93 -5.30 29.24
C GLY A 51 -11.97 -6.20 30.01
N LYS A 52 -11.54 -7.34 29.42
CA LYS A 52 -10.57 -8.29 30.02
C LYS A 52 -9.27 -8.37 29.21
N PRO A 53 -8.55 -7.25 29.01
CA PRO A 53 -7.36 -7.22 28.15
C PRO A 53 -6.22 -8.11 28.65
N ASP A 54 -6.02 -8.24 29.97
CA ASP A 54 -4.97 -9.11 30.53
C ASP A 54 -5.20 -10.59 30.23
N THR A 55 -6.46 -11.05 30.37
CA THR A 55 -6.87 -12.41 30.03
C THR A 55 -6.74 -12.65 28.54
N ALA A 56 -7.15 -11.67 27.72
CA ALA A 56 -7.04 -11.76 26.27
C ALA A 56 -5.57 -11.87 25.82
N ARG A 57 -4.69 -11.03 26.38
CA ARG A 57 -3.24 -11.07 26.13
C ARG A 57 -2.66 -12.45 26.44
N ALA A 58 -2.92 -12.99 27.62
CA ALA A 58 -2.42 -14.32 27.99
C ALA A 58 -2.93 -15.41 27.03
N ALA A 59 -4.19 -15.34 26.62
CA ALA A 59 -4.78 -16.26 25.66
C ALA A 59 -4.18 -16.11 24.25
N PHE A 60 -3.85 -14.89 23.80
CA PHE A 60 -3.12 -14.69 22.54
C PHE A 60 -1.72 -15.31 22.59
N LEU A 61 -0.98 -15.14 23.68
CA LEU A 61 0.34 -15.76 23.84
C LEU A 61 0.24 -17.29 23.80
N ALA A 62 -0.72 -17.87 24.53
CA ALA A 62 -0.96 -19.32 24.51
C ALA A 62 -1.36 -19.83 23.12
N LEU A 63 -2.17 -19.06 22.38
CA LEU A 63 -2.56 -19.43 21.01
C LEU A 63 -1.36 -19.33 20.05
N ALA A 64 -0.50 -18.33 20.22
CA ALA A 64 0.73 -18.19 19.46
C ALA A 64 1.71 -19.35 19.69
N ASP A 65 1.80 -19.83 20.94
CA ASP A 65 2.63 -20.97 21.34
C ASP A 65 2.12 -22.29 20.76
N LYS A 66 0.80 -22.42 20.61
CA LYS A 66 0.15 -23.61 20.04
C LYS A 66 0.39 -23.75 18.53
N TYR A 67 0.59 -22.65 17.81
CA TYR A 67 0.74 -22.64 16.35
C TYR A 67 2.02 -21.92 15.87
N PRO A 68 3.21 -22.34 16.33
CA PRO A 68 4.46 -21.63 16.06
C PRO A 68 4.75 -21.57 14.55
N GLY A 69 5.32 -20.45 14.09
CA GLY A 69 5.70 -20.27 12.68
C GLY A 69 4.53 -20.11 11.71
N THR A 70 3.32 -19.81 12.20
CA THR A 70 2.13 -19.56 11.37
C THR A 70 1.73 -18.08 11.35
N THR A 71 0.93 -17.68 10.36
CA THR A 71 0.30 -16.35 10.34
C THR A 71 -0.49 -16.05 11.60
N LEU A 72 -1.23 -17.05 12.12
CA LEU A 72 -2.00 -16.91 13.35
C LEU A 72 -1.09 -16.55 14.52
N SER A 73 0.04 -17.25 14.69
CA SER A 73 0.99 -16.95 15.76
C SER A 73 1.60 -15.56 15.64
N GLY A 74 2.02 -15.14 14.43
CA GLY A 74 2.53 -13.78 14.20
C GLY A 74 1.50 -12.69 14.54
N VAL A 75 0.24 -12.89 14.15
CA VAL A 75 -0.86 -11.97 14.48
C VAL A 75 -1.15 -11.96 15.99
N CYS A 76 -1.18 -13.13 16.63
CA CYS A 76 -1.42 -13.24 18.07
C CYS A 76 -0.31 -12.58 18.90
N LEU A 77 0.96 -12.73 18.54
CA LEU A 77 2.07 -12.02 19.22
C LEU A 77 1.90 -10.51 19.10
N ASN A 78 1.55 -10.00 17.91
CA ASN A 78 1.30 -8.57 17.72
C ASN A 78 0.12 -8.08 18.58
N GLN A 79 -0.99 -8.83 18.61
CA GLN A 79 -2.15 -8.48 19.44
C GLN A 79 -1.81 -8.52 20.93
N ALA A 80 -1.07 -9.52 21.40
CA ALA A 80 -0.63 -9.59 22.80
C ALA A 80 0.22 -8.36 23.18
N ALA A 81 1.16 -7.95 22.31
CA ALA A 81 2.01 -6.79 22.56
C ALA A 81 1.23 -5.47 22.64
N LEU A 82 0.18 -5.29 21.83
CA LEU A 82 -0.67 -4.09 21.84
C LEU A 82 -1.39 -3.86 23.18
N TRP A 83 -1.73 -4.95 23.88
CA TRP A 83 -2.41 -4.92 25.18
C TRP A 83 -1.45 -5.15 26.36
N SER A 84 -0.15 -5.00 26.14
CA SER A 84 0.88 -5.22 27.16
C SER A 84 1.45 -3.91 27.68
N GLU A 85 1.94 -3.94 28.92
CA GLU A 85 2.80 -2.89 29.44
C GLU A 85 4.09 -2.80 28.63
N ARG A 86 4.70 -1.61 28.58
CA ARG A 86 5.83 -1.29 27.71
C ARG A 86 6.97 -2.33 27.73
N GLY A 87 7.37 -2.79 28.92
CA GLY A 87 8.47 -3.76 29.07
C GLY A 87 8.12 -5.16 28.55
N GLU A 88 6.88 -5.58 28.73
CA GLU A 88 6.38 -6.86 28.22
C GLU A 88 6.16 -6.80 26.70
N ALA A 89 5.58 -5.70 26.19
CA ALA A 89 5.44 -5.46 24.77
C ALA A 89 6.79 -5.54 24.05
N GLN A 90 7.84 -4.93 24.61
CA GLN A 90 9.20 -5.02 24.09
C GLN A 90 9.68 -6.47 23.99
N ALA A 91 9.50 -7.28 25.03
CA ALA A 91 9.89 -8.69 25.02
C ALA A 91 9.11 -9.51 23.97
N ILE A 92 7.81 -9.24 23.80
CA ILE A 92 6.98 -9.91 22.80
C ILE A 92 7.41 -9.53 21.38
N TYR A 93 7.70 -8.25 21.10
CA TYR A 93 8.21 -7.85 19.79
C TYR A 93 9.59 -8.44 19.50
N GLU A 94 10.48 -8.51 20.49
CA GLU A 94 11.78 -9.18 20.32
C GLU A 94 11.62 -10.67 19.99
N ARG A 95 10.70 -11.36 20.68
CA ARG A 95 10.32 -12.73 20.36
C ARG A 95 9.75 -12.88 18.95
N MET A 96 8.88 -11.97 18.53
CA MET A 96 8.29 -11.97 17.20
C MET A 96 9.36 -11.77 16.13
N ARG A 97 10.30 -10.83 16.35
CA ARG A 97 11.46 -10.60 15.49
C ARG A 97 12.31 -11.86 15.31
N SER A 98 12.61 -12.57 16.41
CA SER A 98 13.42 -13.80 16.34
C SER A 98 12.68 -15.00 15.73
N SER A 99 11.35 -15.07 15.91
CA SER A 99 10.55 -16.23 15.48
C SER A 99 10.12 -16.14 14.02
N PHE A 100 10.11 -14.94 13.44
CA PHE A 100 9.63 -14.69 12.08
C PHE A 100 10.66 -13.94 11.22
N PRO A 101 11.91 -14.40 11.12
CA PRO A 101 12.94 -13.71 10.35
C PRO A 101 12.55 -13.57 8.88
N ASN A 102 12.98 -12.48 8.27
CA ASN A 102 12.76 -12.10 6.87
C ASN A 102 11.28 -12.13 6.45
N SER A 103 10.39 -11.61 7.30
CA SER A 103 8.95 -11.58 7.04
C SER A 103 8.31 -10.22 7.33
N ARG A 104 7.03 -10.05 6.98
CA ARG A 104 6.25 -8.86 7.38
C ARG A 104 6.20 -8.70 8.91
N PHE A 105 6.20 -9.81 9.65
CA PHE A 105 6.12 -9.82 11.11
C PHE A 105 7.42 -9.32 11.75
N GLU A 106 8.58 -9.61 11.17
CA GLU A 106 9.84 -9.00 11.61
C GLU A 106 9.82 -7.48 11.42
N ILE A 107 9.38 -7.02 10.26
CA ILE A 107 9.29 -5.59 9.94
C ILE A 107 8.35 -4.90 10.93
N TYR A 108 7.18 -5.48 11.21
CA TYR A 108 6.23 -4.97 12.21
C TYR A 108 6.84 -4.91 13.61
N ALA A 109 7.50 -5.99 14.06
CA ALA A 109 8.15 -6.01 15.36
C ALA A 109 9.25 -4.95 15.48
N ARG A 110 10.12 -4.81 14.47
CA ARG A 110 11.16 -3.78 14.44
C ARG A 110 10.56 -2.37 14.45
N HIS A 111 9.52 -2.15 13.67
CA HIS A 111 8.77 -0.90 13.66
C HIS A 111 8.20 -0.55 15.04
N SER A 112 7.47 -1.48 15.67
CA SER A 112 6.90 -1.25 16.99
C SER A 112 7.96 -1.07 18.09
N LEU A 113 9.12 -1.70 17.97
CA LEU A 113 10.26 -1.41 18.85
C LEU A 113 10.77 0.03 18.69
N LEU A 114 10.73 0.60 17.48
CA LEU A 114 11.02 2.03 17.26
C LEU A 114 9.96 2.92 17.92
N ASP A 115 8.66 2.56 17.84
CA ASP A 115 7.59 3.29 18.54
C ASP A 115 7.82 3.33 20.04
N LEU A 116 8.16 2.19 20.64
CA LEU A 116 8.52 2.13 22.05
C LEU A 116 9.72 3.05 22.28
N GLN A 117 10.83 2.88 21.56
CA GLN A 117 12.06 3.61 21.84
C GLN A 117 11.97 5.12 21.61
N TYR A 118 11.33 5.56 20.52
CA TYR A 118 11.41 6.92 20.01
C TYR A 118 10.05 7.62 19.85
N GLY A 119 8.92 6.96 20.12
CA GLY A 119 7.57 7.50 19.92
C GLY A 119 7.34 8.93 20.44
N PRO A 120 7.87 9.34 21.61
CA PRO A 120 7.75 10.73 22.09
C PRO A 120 8.43 11.78 21.19
N ASN A 121 9.38 11.38 20.34
CA ASN A 121 10.10 12.26 19.42
C ASN A 121 9.87 11.83 17.97
N ALA A 122 8.80 12.36 17.37
CA ALA A 122 8.38 12.01 16.02
C ALA A 122 9.45 12.25 14.94
N ALA A 123 10.36 13.21 15.11
CA ALA A 123 11.44 13.47 14.16
C ALA A 123 12.50 12.36 14.19
N VAL A 124 12.94 11.97 15.39
CA VAL A 124 13.90 10.87 15.58
C VAL A 124 13.28 9.55 15.15
N TRP A 125 12.02 9.33 15.53
CA TRP A 125 11.27 8.15 15.11
C TRP A 125 11.17 8.03 13.58
N ARG A 126 10.79 9.12 12.86
CA ARG A 126 10.71 9.10 11.39
C ARG A 126 12.04 8.78 10.74
N ALA A 127 13.14 9.33 11.26
CA ALA A 127 14.47 9.04 10.74
C ALA A 127 14.84 7.56 10.92
N ALA A 128 14.51 6.96 12.07
CA ALA A 128 14.74 5.54 12.32
C ALA A 128 13.83 4.63 11.49
N ALA A 129 12.56 5.02 11.30
CA ALA A 129 11.59 4.31 10.46
C ALA A 129 12.02 4.35 8.97
N ASP A 130 12.52 5.48 8.49
CA ASP A 130 13.06 5.62 7.13
C ASP A 130 14.29 4.72 6.92
N GLN A 131 15.22 4.70 7.87
CA GLN A 131 16.37 3.78 7.83
C GLN A 131 15.94 2.31 7.83
N LEU A 132 14.91 1.97 8.61
CA LEU A 132 14.34 0.63 8.62
C LEU A 132 13.75 0.27 7.26
N ALA A 133 12.97 1.17 6.64
CA ALA A 133 12.37 0.95 5.32
C ALA A 133 13.46 0.68 4.25
N GLN A 134 14.50 1.50 4.24
CA GLN A 134 15.64 1.36 3.33
C GLN A 134 16.40 0.04 3.54
N SER A 135 16.47 -0.46 4.77
CA SER A 135 17.13 -1.76 5.06
C SER A 135 16.43 -2.97 4.42
N TYR A 136 15.14 -2.85 4.07
CA TYR A 136 14.38 -3.85 3.30
C TYR A 136 14.24 -3.48 1.82
N GLY A 137 15.01 -2.51 1.32
CA GLY A 137 14.98 -2.09 -0.07
C GLY A 137 13.83 -1.14 -0.42
N GLY A 138 13.20 -0.50 0.56
CA GLY A 138 12.24 0.58 0.32
C GLY A 138 12.92 1.90 -0.08
N PRO A 139 12.24 2.78 -0.86
CA PRO A 139 12.73 4.12 -1.14
C PRO A 139 12.76 5.00 0.12
N SER A 140 13.69 5.95 0.17
CA SER A 140 13.78 6.87 1.31
C SER A 140 12.56 7.77 1.41
N LEU A 141 12.21 8.18 2.64
CA LEU A 141 11.16 9.15 2.89
C LEU A 141 11.43 10.45 2.11
N GLN A 142 12.67 10.95 2.10
CA GLN A 142 13.01 12.17 1.36
C GLN A 142 12.72 12.04 -0.14
N THR A 143 13.02 10.89 -0.76
CA THR A 143 12.71 10.63 -2.18
C THR A 143 11.21 10.63 -2.43
N ILE A 144 10.43 10.02 -1.53
CA ILE A 144 8.96 10.01 -1.62
C ILE A 144 8.39 11.43 -1.49
N LEU A 145 8.88 12.20 -0.52
CA LEU A 145 8.42 13.56 -0.25
C LEU A 145 8.73 14.56 -1.37
N ALA A 146 9.81 14.32 -2.13
CA ALA A 146 10.09 15.09 -3.32
C ALA A 146 8.99 14.95 -4.39
N GLY A 147 8.26 13.82 -4.39
CA GLY A 147 7.17 13.55 -5.34
C GLY A 147 7.63 13.25 -6.77
N ASP A 148 8.93 13.39 -7.05
CA ASP A 148 9.53 13.06 -8.33
C ASP A 148 9.71 11.53 -8.44
N HIS A 149 9.40 10.95 -9.60
CA HIS A 149 9.63 9.53 -9.87
C HIS A 149 8.85 8.51 -9.01
N LEU A 150 7.61 8.84 -8.56
CA LEU A 150 6.74 7.89 -7.83
C LEU A 150 6.62 6.51 -8.51
N ASN A 151 6.61 6.47 -9.84
CA ASN A 151 6.57 5.23 -10.60
C ASN A 151 7.79 4.34 -10.36
N THR A 152 9.00 4.91 -10.43
CA THR A 152 10.25 4.18 -10.19
C THR A 152 10.29 3.64 -8.77
N MET A 153 9.83 4.43 -7.81
CA MET A 153 9.72 4.01 -6.41
C MET A 153 8.70 2.88 -6.20
N SER A 154 7.53 2.95 -6.85
CA SER A 154 6.56 1.85 -6.80
C SER A 154 7.11 0.57 -7.43
N GLU A 155 7.83 0.67 -8.55
CA GLU A 155 8.46 -0.49 -9.21
C GLU A 155 9.54 -1.13 -8.33
N GLN A 156 10.33 -0.32 -7.62
CA GLN A 156 11.28 -0.81 -6.62
C GLN A 156 10.58 -1.65 -5.55
N ILE A 157 9.45 -1.20 -5.01
CA ILE A 157 8.68 -1.97 -4.03
C ILE A 157 8.07 -3.23 -4.65
N TRP A 158 7.46 -3.14 -5.83
CA TRP A 158 6.83 -4.30 -6.47
C TRP A 158 7.79 -5.42 -6.82
N ALA A 159 9.09 -5.11 -6.97
CA ALA A 159 10.15 -6.09 -7.18
C ALA A 159 10.57 -6.82 -5.89
N LEU A 160 10.19 -6.32 -4.71
CA LEU A 160 10.52 -6.96 -3.43
C LEU A 160 9.66 -8.20 -3.18
N PRO A 161 10.11 -9.14 -2.33
CA PRO A 161 9.27 -10.23 -1.83
C PRO A 161 7.96 -9.71 -1.21
N GLN A 162 6.85 -10.44 -1.41
CA GLN A 162 5.51 -10.01 -0.97
C GLN A 162 5.46 -9.66 0.53
N GLU A 163 6.14 -10.44 1.37
CA GLU A 163 6.26 -10.17 2.81
C GLU A 163 6.87 -8.81 3.11
N TYR A 164 7.90 -8.41 2.37
CA TYR A 164 8.53 -7.11 2.54
C TYR A 164 7.61 -6.00 2.07
N GLN A 165 6.88 -6.19 0.97
CA GLN A 165 5.87 -5.23 0.52
C GLN A 165 4.79 -5.00 1.60
N MET A 166 4.31 -6.07 2.24
CA MET A 166 3.32 -6.00 3.33
C MET A 166 3.87 -5.34 4.60
N GLY A 167 5.13 -5.62 4.94
CA GLY A 167 5.84 -4.98 6.05
C GLY A 167 6.02 -3.48 5.83
N LEU A 168 6.57 -3.14 4.66
CA LEU A 168 6.84 -1.76 4.23
C LEU A 168 5.57 -0.93 4.13
N TYR A 169 4.45 -1.51 3.68
CA TYR A 169 3.16 -0.80 3.72
C TYR A 169 2.91 -0.20 5.10
N SER A 170 3.02 -1.01 6.17
CA SER A 170 2.60 -0.55 7.50
C SER A 170 3.54 0.54 8.00
N LEU A 171 4.84 0.38 7.71
CA LEU A 171 5.86 1.36 8.05
C LEU A 171 5.63 2.70 7.33
N TYR A 172 5.32 2.69 6.02
CA TYR A 172 4.96 3.91 5.28
C TYR A 172 3.61 4.48 5.73
N SER A 173 2.63 3.65 6.11
CA SER A 173 1.35 4.11 6.64
C SER A 173 1.53 4.93 7.92
N GLU A 174 2.33 4.42 8.85
CA GLU A 174 2.61 5.08 10.11
C GLU A 174 3.46 6.33 9.92
N MET A 175 4.44 6.30 9.00
CA MET A 175 5.20 7.51 8.65
C MET A 175 4.30 8.59 8.02
N CYS A 176 3.31 8.21 7.21
CA CYS A 176 2.33 9.12 6.63
C CYS A 176 1.42 9.72 7.72
N GLY A 177 0.94 8.89 8.65
CA GLY A 177 0.19 9.33 9.84
C GLY A 177 1.00 10.26 10.74
N SER A 178 2.30 9.97 10.91
CA SER A 178 3.22 10.78 11.69
C SER A 178 3.40 12.20 11.11
N LEU A 179 3.48 12.31 9.78
CA LEU A 179 3.55 13.60 9.09
C LEU A 179 2.23 14.36 9.19
N SER A 180 1.11 13.69 8.91
CA SER A 180 -0.21 14.30 8.80
C SER A 180 -0.87 14.53 10.16
N PHE A 181 -1.39 13.47 10.80
CA PHE A 181 -2.27 13.58 11.96
C PHE A 181 -1.56 13.98 13.25
N THR A 182 -0.33 13.49 13.48
CA THR A 182 0.43 13.90 14.68
C THR A 182 1.32 15.11 14.43
N GLY A 183 1.78 15.29 13.18
CA GLY A 183 2.74 16.34 12.83
C GLY A 183 2.12 17.62 12.26
N GLY A 184 0.89 17.58 11.75
CA GLY A 184 0.25 18.70 11.05
C GLY A 184 0.91 19.09 9.73
N ARG A 185 1.86 18.29 9.22
CA ARG A 185 2.66 18.54 8.01
C ARG A 185 1.95 18.00 6.76
N TYR A 186 0.68 18.39 6.57
CA TYR A 186 -0.20 17.82 5.55
C TYR A 186 0.32 17.97 4.12
N GLN A 187 0.97 19.10 3.79
CA GLN A 187 1.56 19.31 2.46
C GLN A 187 2.69 18.31 2.15
N GLU A 188 3.44 17.89 3.17
CA GLU A 188 4.47 16.86 3.01
C GLU A 188 3.87 15.46 3.00
N ALA A 189 2.79 15.22 3.73
CA ALA A 189 2.11 13.93 3.73
C ALA A 189 1.41 13.61 2.39
N LEU A 190 1.12 14.60 1.54
CA LEU A 190 0.42 14.40 0.27
C LEU A 190 1.17 13.52 -0.75
N PRO A 191 2.43 13.81 -1.13
CA PRO A 191 3.22 12.92 -1.98
C PRO A 191 3.32 11.50 -1.42
N MET A 192 3.39 11.37 -0.09
CA MET A 192 3.45 10.09 0.58
C MET A 192 2.15 9.30 0.48
N ALA A 193 1.01 9.95 0.68
CA ALA A 193 -0.31 9.34 0.50
C ALA A 193 -0.54 8.89 -0.96
N GLN A 194 -0.11 9.71 -1.93
CA GLN A 194 -0.15 9.35 -3.35
C GLN A 194 0.75 8.15 -3.67
N PHE A 195 1.99 8.15 -3.16
CA PHE A 195 2.91 7.02 -3.29
C PHE A 195 2.32 5.73 -2.72
N MET A 196 1.74 5.79 -1.52
CA MET A 196 1.11 4.64 -0.89
C MET A 196 -0.06 4.11 -1.72
N ARG A 197 -0.98 5.00 -2.11
CA ARG A 197 -2.13 4.66 -2.96
C ARG A 197 -1.68 3.98 -4.25
N GLN A 198 -0.65 4.50 -4.90
CA GLN A 198 -0.10 3.92 -6.12
C GLN A 198 0.54 2.55 -5.88
N THR A 199 1.34 2.42 -4.82
CA THR A 199 2.24 1.27 -4.63
C THR A 199 1.51 0.08 -4.03
N PHE A 200 0.58 0.30 -3.10
CA PHE A 200 0.05 -0.76 -2.25
C PHE A 200 -1.42 -1.13 -2.57
N TRP A 201 -1.96 -0.64 -3.68
CA TRP A 201 -3.37 -0.86 -4.10
C TRP A 201 -3.77 -2.34 -4.22
N LYS A 202 -2.82 -3.26 -4.41
CA LYS A 202 -3.06 -4.70 -4.50
C LYS A 202 -3.44 -5.34 -3.15
N PHE A 203 -3.20 -4.65 -2.04
CA PHE A 203 -3.59 -5.13 -0.72
C PHE A 203 -5.06 -4.75 -0.46
N GLU A 204 -5.96 -5.71 -0.71
CA GLU A 204 -7.41 -5.52 -0.79
C GLU A 204 -7.99 -4.72 0.38
N THR A 205 -7.64 -5.02 1.63
CA THR A 205 -8.23 -4.31 2.78
C THR A 205 -7.75 -2.86 2.94
N ARG A 206 -6.74 -2.44 2.18
CA ARG A 206 -5.98 -1.21 2.44
C ARG A 206 -6.09 -0.16 1.33
N SER A 207 -6.45 -0.56 0.11
CA SER A 207 -6.56 0.36 -1.04
C SER A 207 -7.57 1.49 -0.81
N ASP A 208 -8.72 1.18 -0.23
CA ASP A 208 -9.78 2.19 -0.02
C ASP A 208 -9.48 3.09 1.18
N GLN A 209 -8.78 2.56 2.18
CA GLN A 209 -8.27 3.34 3.30
C GLN A 209 -7.25 4.37 2.82
N MET A 210 -6.27 3.97 2.00
CA MET A 210 -5.27 4.90 1.44
C MET A 210 -5.92 6.03 0.63
N ALA A 211 -6.96 5.67 -0.11
CA ALA A 211 -7.72 6.63 -0.88
C ALA A 211 -8.41 7.69 -0.01
N TRP A 212 -9.04 7.25 1.07
CA TRP A 212 -9.67 8.11 2.07
C TRP A 212 -8.64 8.95 2.86
N GLU A 213 -7.49 8.37 3.23
CA GLU A 213 -6.42 9.10 3.90
C GLU A 213 -5.87 10.23 3.01
N MET A 214 -5.63 9.95 1.72
CA MET A 214 -5.20 10.96 0.75
C MET A 214 -6.21 12.11 0.64
N GLU A 215 -7.50 11.79 0.60
CA GLU A 215 -8.60 12.76 0.61
C GLU A 215 -8.57 13.65 1.87
N LEU A 216 -8.47 13.04 3.05
CA LEU A 216 -8.39 13.77 4.32
C LEU A 216 -7.16 14.68 4.40
N ILE A 217 -5.98 14.17 4.03
CA ILE A 217 -4.73 14.92 4.04
C ILE A 217 -4.85 16.11 3.09
N TRP A 218 -5.42 15.91 1.89
CA TRP A 218 -5.63 16.98 0.93
C TRP A 218 -6.55 18.08 1.46
N MET A 219 -7.68 17.70 2.09
CA MET A 219 -8.60 18.69 2.67
C MET A 219 -7.91 19.53 3.74
N ARG A 220 -7.16 18.89 4.65
CA ARG A 220 -6.43 19.58 5.72
C ARG A 220 -5.29 20.45 5.17
N ALA A 221 -4.54 19.96 4.19
CA ALA A 221 -3.46 20.70 3.54
C ALA A 221 -3.94 21.99 2.88
N ASN A 222 -5.21 22.01 2.44
CA ASN A 222 -5.83 23.12 1.72
C ASN A 222 -6.83 23.92 2.57
N GLY A 223 -6.93 23.65 3.88
CA GLY A 223 -7.84 24.36 4.79
C GLY A 223 -9.33 24.15 4.50
N VAL A 224 -9.68 23.10 3.75
CA VAL A 224 -11.06 22.79 3.37
C VAL A 224 -11.72 22.00 4.51
N LYS A 225 -12.92 22.42 4.95
CA LYS A 225 -13.68 21.66 5.94
C LYS A 225 -14.49 20.55 5.27
N PRO A 226 -14.66 19.38 5.92
CA PRO A 226 -15.54 18.32 5.41
C PRO A 226 -16.98 18.81 5.17
N SER A 227 -17.47 19.77 5.96
CA SER A 227 -18.81 20.37 5.80
C SER A 227 -18.95 21.31 4.61
N GLU A 228 -17.84 21.89 4.13
CA GLU A 228 -17.80 22.74 2.93
C GLU A 228 -17.83 21.89 1.65
N TYR A 229 -17.74 20.57 1.83
CA TYR A 229 -17.76 19.55 0.80
C TYR A 229 -19.20 19.12 0.49
N LYS A 230 -19.83 19.78 -0.48
CA LYS A 230 -21.03 19.19 -1.11
C LYS A 230 -20.56 18.08 -2.03
N HIS A 231 -21.04 16.85 -1.82
CA HIS A 231 -20.79 15.73 -2.72
C HIS A 231 -21.33 16.04 -4.12
N VAL A 232 -20.55 16.73 -4.94
CA VAL A 232 -20.80 16.81 -6.37
C VAL A 232 -20.45 15.43 -6.91
N SER A 233 -21.47 14.59 -6.94
CA SER A 233 -21.40 13.23 -7.42
C SER A 233 -21.30 13.28 -8.95
N VAL A 234 -20.09 13.47 -9.45
CA VAL A 234 -19.80 13.19 -10.86
C VAL A 234 -19.51 11.70 -10.97
N ASN A 235 -20.18 11.01 -11.89
CA ASN A 235 -19.93 9.59 -12.09
C ASN A 235 -18.50 9.39 -12.62
N PRO A 236 -17.72 8.41 -12.11
CA PRO A 236 -16.37 8.18 -12.60
C PRO A 236 -16.40 7.80 -14.09
N THR A 237 -15.43 8.30 -14.85
CA THR A 237 -15.29 7.95 -16.28
C THR A 237 -14.34 6.76 -16.40
N ILE A 238 -14.74 5.76 -17.19
CA ILE A 238 -13.97 4.54 -17.43
C ILE A 238 -13.60 4.49 -18.91
N ARG A 239 -12.30 4.43 -19.22
CA ARG A 239 -11.78 4.26 -20.58
C ARG A 239 -10.87 3.05 -20.61
N LEU A 240 -11.04 2.16 -21.59
CA LEU A 240 -10.16 1.02 -21.79
C LEU A 240 -9.46 1.10 -23.14
N ARG A 241 -8.16 0.79 -23.11
CA ARG A 241 -7.38 0.33 -24.25
C ARG A 241 -6.93 -1.13 -24.03
N PRO A 242 -6.86 -1.94 -25.10
CA PRO A 242 -7.15 -1.52 -26.45
C PRO A 242 -8.67 -1.53 -26.75
N ARG A 243 -9.07 -1.01 -27.90
CA ARG A 243 -10.51 -0.82 -28.24
C ARG A 243 -11.23 -2.17 -28.36
N LYS A 244 -12.53 -2.17 -28.02
CA LYS A 244 -13.43 -3.31 -28.18
C LYS A 244 -13.38 -3.86 -29.62
N ASN A 245 -13.33 -5.19 -29.75
CA ASN A 245 -13.21 -5.93 -31.00
C ASN A 245 -11.90 -5.71 -31.79
N GLY A 246 -10.85 -5.20 -31.13
CA GLY A 246 -9.54 -5.08 -31.77
C GLY A 246 -8.85 -6.43 -31.99
N VAL A 247 -7.82 -6.42 -32.84
CA VAL A 247 -6.96 -7.57 -33.16
C VAL A 247 -5.56 -7.26 -32.67
N PHE A 248 -4.99 -8.17 -31.86
CA PHE A 248 -3.72 -7.96 -31.16
C PHE A 248 -2.75 -9.12 -31.35
N GLY A 249 -1.48 -8.86 -31.03
CA GLY A 249 -0.48 -9.89 -30.84
C GLY A 249 -0.78 -10.80 -29.63
N PRO A 250 0.08 -11.80 -29.38
CA PRO A 250 -0.13 -12.79 -28.32
C PRO A 250 -0.05 -12.22 -26.90
N ARG A 251 0.56 -11.04 -26.69
CA ARG A 251 0.71 -10.41 -25.37
C ARG A 251 0.18 -8.96 -25.37
N PRO A 252 -1.14 -8.77 -25.58
CA PRO A 252 -1.74 -7.45 -25.67
C PRO A 252 -1.50 -6.64 -24.38
N ARG A 253 -1.26 -5.35 -24.54
CA ARG A 253 -1.22 -4.41 -23.42
C ARG A 253 -2.62 -3.87 -23.16
N PHE A 254 -3.10 -4.04 -21.93
CA PHE A 254 -4.33 -3.44 -21.45
C PHE A 254 -4.01 -2.18 -20.64
N THR A 255 -4.72 -1.10 -20.91
CA THR A 255 -4.65 0.16 -20.15
C THR A 255 -6.07 0.62 -19.82
N LEU A 256 -6.39 0.66 -18.53
CA LEU A 256 -7.65 1.13 -17.98
C LEU A 256 -7.42 2.48 -17.31
N GLU A 257 -8.14 3.51 -17.74
CA GLU A 257 -8.19 4.80 -17.07
C GLU A 257 -9.51 4.97 -16.34
N LEU A 258 -9.42 5.33 -15.07
CA LEU A 258 -10.52 5.66 -14.20
C LEU A 258 -10.29 7.09 -13.70
N SER A 259 -11.11 8.04 -14.13
CA SER A 259 -11.03 9.40 -13.61
C SER A 259 -12.13 9.63 -12.58
N THR A 260 -11.77 10.17 -11.43
CA THR A 260 -12.74 10.65 -10.43
C THR A 260 -13.34 11.98 -10.88
N GLY A 261 -14.39 12.42 -10.18
CA GLY A 261 -14.89 13.79 -10.33
C GLY A 261 -13.83 14.86 -10.01
N PRO A 262 -14.17 16.15 -10.13
CA PRO A 262 -13.24 17.24 -9.87
C PRO A 262 -12.80 17.41 -8.42
N LEU A 263 -13.42 16.61 -7.54
CA LEU A 263 -13.28 16.62 -6.11
C LEU A 263 -12.50 15.38 -5.65
N PRO A 264 -11.61 15.47 -4.64
CA PRO A 264 -10.99 14.33 -3.95
C PRO A 264 -11.90 13.32 -3.28
N LEU A 265 -13.07 13.02 -3.82
CA LEU A 265 -13.89 11.92 -3.32
C LEU A 265 -13.32 10.60 -3.81
N ASN A 266 -13.07 9.68 -2.88
CA ASN A 266 -12.82 8.30 -3.26
C ASN A 266 -14.11 7.65 -3.80
N GLN A 267 -14.30 7.73 -5.12
CA GLN A 267 -15.49 7.20 -5.80
C GLN A 267 -15.30 5.76 -6.29
N VAL A 268 -14.07 5.26 -6.37
CA VAL A 268 -13.75 3.95 -6.95
C VAL A 268 -13.10 3.08 -5.90
N SER A 269 -13.74 1.95 -5.58
CA SER A 269 -13.12 0.93 -4.73
C SER A 269 -12.31 -0.03 -5.59
N LEU A 270 -11.00 0.20 -5.68
CA LEU A 270 -10.09 -0.70 -6.42
C LEU A 270 -9.99 -2.07 -5.74
N SER A 271 -10.15 -2.12 -4.41
CA SER A 271 -10.14 -3.37 -3.65
C SER A 271 -11.28 -4.30 -4.08
N GLN A 272 -12.50 -3.77 -4.16
CA GLN A 272 -13.72 -4.53 -4.47
C GLN A 272 -13.94 -4.71 -5.98
N SER A 273 -13.23 -3.94 -6.81
CA SER A 273 -13.26 -4.12 -8.26
C SER A 273 -12.71 -5.49 -8.66
N ARG A 274 -13.02 -5.99 -9.87
CA ARG A 274 -12.42 -7.20 -10.44
C ARG A 274 -12.03 -6.92 -11.89
N ILE A 275 -10.87 -7.42 -12.28
CA ILE A 275 -10.37 -7.30 -13.65
C ILE A 275 -10.04 -8.71 -14.08
N LEU A 276 -10.85 -9.27 -14.97
CA LEU A 276 -10.79 -10.67 -15.34
C LEU A 276 -10.40 -10.80 -16.81
N LEU A 277 -9.36 -11.56 -17.11
CA LEU A 277 -9.00 -11.96 -18.47
C LEU A 277 -9.46 -13.40 -18.68
N ASP A 278 -10.44 -13.61 -19.56
CA ASP A 278 -11.09 -14.91 -19.79
C ASP A 278 -11.58 -15.58 -18.49
N GLY A 279 -12.06 -14.75 -17.55
CA GLY A 279 -12.56 -15.20 -16.24
C GLY A 279 -11.48 -15.37 -15.16
N LEU A 280 -10.19 -15.26 -15.49
CA LEU A 280 -9.08 -15.35 -14.54
C LEU A 280 -8.70 -13.97 -13.98
N ASP A 281 -8.34 -13.88 -12.70
CA ASP A 281 -7.95 -12.61 -12.10
C ASP A 281 -6.66 -12.05 -12.72
N PHE A 282 -6.80 -10.90 -13.36
CA PHE A 282 -5.73 -10.21 -14.07
C PHE A 282 -5.13 -9.06 -13.25
N LYS A 283 -5.75 -8.67 -12.11
CA LYS A 283 -5.23 -7.61 -11.23
C LYS A 283 -3.77 -7.80 -10.82
N PRO A 284 -3.28 -9.02 -10.49
CA PRO A 284 -1.88 -9.22 -10.10
C PRO A 284 -0.88 -8.77 -11.18
N SER A 285 -1.26 -8.88 -12.46
CA SER A 285 -0.46 -8.51 -13.63
C SER A 285 -0.51 -7.01 -13.97
N MET A 286 -1.32 -6.23 -13.25
CA MET A 286 -1.46 -4.80 -13.50
C MET A 286 -0.55 -3.96 -12.60
N LYS A 287 -0.19 -2.79 -13.09
CA LYS A 287 0.45 -1.68 -12.40
C LYS A 287 -0.54 -0.53 -12.32
N LEU A 288 -0.61 0.16 -11.18
CA LEU A 288 -1.41 1.36 -11.01
C LEU A 288 -0.52 2.59 -11.12
N ARG A 289 -1.00 3.65 -11.76
CA ARG A 289 -0.47 5.01 -11.65
C ARG A 289 -1.57 5.93 -11.15
N SER A 290 -1.27 6.71 -10.11
CA SER A 290 -2.18 7.71 -9.53
C SER A 290 -1.71 9.10 -9.94
N TYR A 291 -2.52 9.82 -10.70
CA TYR A 291 -2.28 11.22 -11.06
C TYR A 291 -3.28 12.09 -10.30
N ALA A 292 -2.89 12.57 -9.12
CA ALA A 292 -3.73 13.41 -8.28
C ALA A 292 -3.31 14.89 -8.37
N ASP A 293 -4.28 15.79 -8.51
CA ASP A 293 -4.08 17.23 -8.38
C ASP A 293 -4.02 17.63 -6.91
N LEU A 294 -2.80 17.73 -6.40
CA LEU A 294 -2.52 18.01 -4.99
C LEU A 294 -2.79 19.47 -4.58
N ARG A 295 -3.13 20.35 -5.52
CA ARG A 295 -3.32 21.79 -5.27
C ARG A 295 -4.78 22.20 -5.47
N PRO A 296 -5.27 23.25 -4.76
CA PRO A 296 -6.62 23.73 -4.93
C PRO A 296 -6.72 24.51 -6.25
N LYS A 297 -7.78 24.23 -6.99
CA LYS A 297 -7.96 24.69 -8.37
C LYS A 297 -8.28 26.19 -8.45
N LYS A 298 -7.73 26.86 -9.47
CA LYS A 298 -8.25 28.16 -9.92
C LYS A 298 -9.62 27.95 -10.58
N LYS A 299 -10.46 28.98 -10.61
CA LYS A 299 -11.83 28.94 -11.17
C LYS A 299 -11.93 28.37 -12.61
N LYS A 300 -10.82 28.36 -13.37
CA LYS A 300 -10.72 27.84 -14.74
C LYS A 300 -10.57 26.30 -14.80
N ASP A 301 -10.15 25.65 -13.73
CA ASP A 301 -9.86 24.21 -13.69
C ASP A 301 -10.93 23.38 -12.98
N SER A 302 -12.04 23.99 -12.56
CA SER A 302 -13.08 23.38 -11.70
C SER A 302 -13.72 22.09 -12.26
N ASN A 303 -13.54 21.79 -13.54
CA ASN A 303 -14.07 20.59 -14.20
C ASN A 303 -13.02 19.49 -14.45
N LYS A 304 -11.72 19.75 -14.23
CA LYS A 304 -10.70 18.69 -14.33
C LYS A 304 -10.92 17.64 -13.24
N PRO A 305 -10.65 16.35 -13.46
CA PRO A 305 -10.70 15.35 -12.38
C PRO A 305 -9.73 15.72 -11.25
N PHE A 306 -10.02 15.34 -10.01
CA PHE A 306 -9.04 15.42 -8.93
C PHE A 306 -7.97 14.34 -9.13
N GLU A 307 -8.40 13.12 -9.45
CA GLU A 307 -7.50 11.99 -9.63
C GLU A 307 -7.82 11.21 -10.90
N VAL A 308 -6.78 10.84 -11.62
CA VAL A 308 -6.84 9.84 -12.69
C VAL A 308 -6.01 8.63 -12.28
N LEU A 309 -6.67 7.48 -12.21
CA LEU A 309 -6.06 6.19 -11.97
C LEU A 309 -5.84 5.51 -13.32
N ARG A 310 -4.60 5.15 -13.64
CA ARG A 310 -4.26 4.39 -14.85
C ARG A 310 -3.74 3.02 -14.43
N LEU A 311 -4.55 1.98 -14.64
CA LEU A 311 -4.11 0.60 -14.48
C LEU A 311 -3.60 0.09 -15.82
N SER A 312 -2.43 -0.54 -15.85
CA SER A 312 -1.88 -1.12 -17.08
C SER A 312 -1.21 -2.46 -16.84
N GLY A 313 -1.35 -3.41 -17.77
CA GLY A 313 -0.78 -4.75 -17.62
C GLY A 313 -0.71 -5.51 -18.93
N ARG A 314 0.13 -6.55 -18.96
CA ARG A 314 0.23 -7.53 -20.06
C ARG A 314 0.05 -8.95 -19.49
N PRO A 315 -0.51 -9.90 -20.27
CA PRO A 315 -0.49 -11.31 -19.90
C PRO A 315 0.91 -11.83 -19.62
N ALA A 316 1.08 -12.54 -18.51
CA ALA A 316 2.36 -13.13 -18.12
C ALA A 316 2.82 -14.19 -19.14
N GLN A 317 1.87 -14.89 -19.78
CA GLN A 317 2.13 -15.83 -20.86
C GLN A 317 1.40 -15.39 -22.14
N PRO A 318 1.93 -15.72 -23.32
CA PRO A 318 1.23 -15.58 -24.60
C PRO A 318 -0.18 -16.18 -24.54
N LEU A 319 -1.17 -15.42 -25.01
CA LEU A 319 -2.52 -15.92 -25.24
C LEU A 319 -2.57 -16.79 -26.50
N SER A 320 -3.40 -17.82 -26.49
CA SER A 320 -3.65 -18.64 -27.67
C SER A 320 -4.30 -17.83 -28.79
N PRO A 321 -4.09 -18.15 -30.08
CA PRO A 321 -4.87 -17.54 -31.16
C PRO A 321 -6.37 -17.80 -30.94
N GLY A 322 -7.21 -16.76 -31.05
CA GLY A 322 -8.64 -16.92 -30.79
C GLY A 322 -9.33 -15.66 -30.29
N SER A 323 -10.56 -15.86 -29.77
CA SER A 323 -11.34 -14.79 -29.15
C SER A 323 -11.15 -14.83 -27.65
N HIS A 324 -10.94 -13.65 -27.07
CA HIS A 324 -10.69 -13.45 -25.65
C HIS A 324 -11.57 -12.31 -25.15
N THR A 325 -11.79 -12.24 -23.84
CA THR A 325 -12.56 -11.17 -23.21
C THR A 325 -11.85 -10.64 -21.97
N LEU A 326 -11.66 -9.32 -21.92
CA LEU A 326 -11.34 -8.63 -20.68
C LEU A 326 -12.64 -8.10 -20.06
N SER A 327 -12.99 -8.59 -18.88
CA SER A 327 -14.15 -8.17 -18.11
C SER A 327 -13.71 -7.28 -16.95
N LEU A 328 -14.31 -6.09 -16.86
CA LEU A 328 -14.12 -5.15 -15.76
C LEU A 328 -15.38 -5.11 -14.92
N VAL A 329 -15.20 -5.32 -13.62
CA VAL A 329 -16.21 -5.05 -12.61
C VAL A 329 -15.66 -3.94 -11.74
N ILE A 330 -16.15 -2.71 -11.91
CA ILE A 330 -15.70 -1.56 -11.12
C ILE A 330 -16.77 -1.25 -10.08
N VAL A 331 -16.38 -1.28 -8.81
CA VAL A 331 -17.27 -0.91 -7.70
C VAL A 331 -17.10 0.56 -7.40
N VAL A 332 -18.22 1.28 -7.38
CA VAL A 332 -18.28 2.73 -7.18
C VAL A 332 -19.06 3.00 -5.90
N SER A 333 -18.42 3.71 -4.96
CA SER A 333 -18.96 3.97 -3.61
C SER A 333 -20.08 5.01 -3.59
N GLY A 334 -20.27 5.78 -4.67
CA GLY A 334 -21.39 6.73 -4.78
C GLY A 334 -21.60 7.29 -6.18
N TYR A 335 -22.56 6.71 -6.91
CA TYR A 335 -23.15 7.36 -8.09
C TYR A 335 -24.10 8.47 -7.67
N SER A 336 -24.17 9.53 -8.48
CA SER A 336 -25.15 10.60 -8.26
C SER A 336 -26.57 10.05 -8.27
N GLY A 337 -27.37 10.42 -7.26
CA GLY A 337 -28.80 10.11 -7.20
C GLY A 337 -29.19 8.64 -7.04
N THR A 338 -28.23 7.72 -6.98
CA THR A 338 -28.50 6.26 -6.97
C THR A 338 -27.76 5.48 -5.88
N GLY A 339 -26.75 6.09 -5.23
CA GLY A 339 -25.98 5.44 -4.16
C GLY A 339 -24.80 4.59 -4.68
N PRO A 340 -24.22 3.71 -3.85
CA PRO A 340 -23.16 2.81 -4.29
C PRO A 340 -23.66 1.91 -5.42
N GLY A 341 -22.81 1.66 -6.42
CA GLY A 341 -23.17 0.87 -7.58
C GLY A 341 -22.01 0.11 -8.18
N LYS A 342 -22.31 -0.66 -9.21
CA LYS A 342 -21.37 -1.54 -9.90
C LYS A 342 -21.46 -1.28 -11.40
N THR A 343 -20.36 -0.91 -12.02
CA THR A 343 -20.24 -0.92 -13.49
C THR A 343 -19.57 -2.20 -13.93
N THR A 344 -20.22 -2.92 -14.86
CA THR A 344 -19.64 -4.10 -15.52
C THR A 344 -19.43 -3.79 -16.99
N LEU A 345 -18.24 -4.05 -17.50
CA LEU A 345 -17.87 -3.81 -18.89
C LEU A 345 -17.13 -5.01 -19.45
N ASP A 346 -17.61 -5.54 -20.57
CA ASP A 346 -16.96 -6.64 -21.29
C ASP A 346 -16.33 -6.14 -22.59
N PHE A 347 -15.05 -6.46 -22.75
CA PHE A 347 -14.23 -6.07 -23.88
C PHE A 347 -13.75 -7.31 -24.61
N PRO A 348 -14.55 -7.83 -25.55
CA PRO A 348 -14.10 -8.86 -26.46
C PRO A 348 -12.97 -8.33 -27.36
N PHE A 349 -11.97 -9.17 -27.63
CA PHE A 349 -10.89 -8.92 -28.57
C PHE A 349 -10.43 -10.23 -29.22
N ARG A 350 -9.60 -10.13 -30.27
CA ARG A 350 -9.02 -11.30 -30.94
C ARG A 350 -7.50 -11.25 -30.88
N VAL A 351 -6.90 -12.42 -30.64
CA VAL A 351 -5.46 -12.63 -30.73
C VAL A 351 -5.18 -13.35 -32.05
N THR A 352 -4.34 -12.76 -32.87
CA THR A 352 -3.82 -13.41 -34.09
C THR A 352 -2.54 -14.17 -33.78
N GLY A 353 -2.15 -15.11 -34.68
CA GLY A 353 -0.88 -15.84 -34.60
C GLY A 353 0.36 -14.94 -34.52
N PRO A 354 1.58 -15.50 -34.44
CA PRO A 354 2.76 -14.79 -33.96
C PRO A 354 3.04 -13.55 -34.82
N ARG A 355 2.64 -12.39 -34.29
CA ARG A 355 3.20 -11.09 -34.63
C ARG A 355 4.27 -10.80 -33.58
N ASP A 356 5.36 -10.17 -34.00
CA ASP A 356 6.39 -9.72 -33.07
C ASP A 356 5.76 -8.75 -32.06
N ASP A 357 6.11 -8.91 -30.78
CA ASP A 357 5.57 -8.15 -29.64
C ASP A 357 5.84 -6.63 -29.77
N ASP A 358 6.69 -6.22 -30.72
CA ASP A 358 7.23 -4.87 -30.91
C ASP A 358 6.32 -3.92 -31.71
N ASP A 359 5.35 -4.43 -32.48
CA ASP A 359 4.49 -3.58 -33.33
C ASP A 359 3.38 -2.85 -32.54
N ASP A 360 3.13 -3.24 -31.28
CA ASP A 360 2.10 -2.62 -30.41
C ASP A 360 2.68 -1.50 -29.50
N ASP A 361 3.99 -1.20 -29.57
CA ASP A 361 4.65 -0.14 -28.79
C ASP A 361 4.56 1.25 -29.45
N CYS A 362 4.03 1.35 -30.67
CA CYS A 362 3.85 2.62 -31.37
C CYS A 362 2.51 3.29 -30.98
N ASP A 363 2.58 4.32 -30.10
CA ASP A 363 1.61 5.43 -29.89
C ASP A 363 1.00 5.65 -28.48
N ASP A 364 1.55 5.08 -27.40
CA ASP A 364 0.86 5.11 -26.09
C ASP A 364 1.29 6.18 -25.07
N ASP A 365 2.36 6.96 -25.30
CA ASP A 365 2.72 8.10 -24.43
C ASP A 365 1.91 9.37 -24.73
N ARG A 366 1.01 9.34 -25.72
CA ARG A 366 0.26 10.53 -26.19
C ARG A 366 -0.99 10.88 -25.38
N TRP A 367 -1.22 10.27 -24.21
CA TRP A 367 -2.21 10.79 -23.26
C TRP A 367 -1.67 11.92 -22.39
N ASP A 368 -0.35 12.14 -22.38
CA ASP A 368 0.31 13.05 -21.44
C ASP A 368 0.22 14.53 -21.85
N ARG A 369 -0.49 14.88 -22.94
CA ARG A 369 -0.49 16.26 -23.49
C ARG A 369 -1.78 17.07 -23.36
N ASP A 370 -2.91 16.47 -23.01
CA ASP A 370 -4.19 17.22 -22.92
C ASP A 370 -4.89 16.99 -21.57
N TRP A 371 -4.28 17.48 -20.48
CA TRP A 371 -4.98 17.71 -19.22
C TRP A 371 -4.84 19.15 -18.73
#